data_AF-A0A7K8R638-F1
#
_entry.id   AF-A0A7K8R638-F1
#
_cell.length_a   1.000
_cell.length_b   1.000
_cell.length_c   1.000
_cell.angle_alpha   90.00
_cell.angle_beta   90.00
_cell.angle_gamma   90.00
#
_symmetry.space_group_name_H-M   'P 1'
#
loop_
_entity.id
_entity.type
_entity.pdbx_description
1 polymer ?
#
loop_
_entity_poly.entity_id
_entity_poly.type
_entity_poly.pdbx_seq_one_letter_code
_entity_poly.pdbx_strand_id
1 'polypeptide(L)'
;PLYGLQVNQDPFGLVVCRQRGGRVLLNTTVAPLFFADQFLQISTSLPSHFISGLGEHLTPLVLNTTWTRITLWNRDMAPAPQVNLYGSHPFYLVMEDDGSAHGVFLLNSNAMDVLLQPSPALTWRTTGGILDFYIFLGPDPKSVVRQYLDVVGFPLMPPYWGLGFHLCRWGYSSTDITRQVVANMTAARFPLDVQWNDLDYADAKRDFTFNKKSFKDYPEMVQDFHRHGLRYIMIVDAAISSSGPPGTYKPYDEGLKRGVFIRNATGQPLIGKVWPGPTAFPDFTNPETHEWWHDMVKDFHDQVPFDGMWLDMNEPSNFVEGSQDGCPNNNLEQPPYVPGVFGGRLQAGTICASSQQYLSSHYNLHSLYGLTEAIASH
;
A
#
# COMPACT_ATOMS: atom_id res chain seq x y z
N PRO A 1 -15.90 -9.05 31.22
CA PRO A 1 -15.05 -9.26 30.03
C PRO A 1 -15.75 -10.15 29.00
N LEU A 2 -15.61 -9.90 27.70
CA LEU A 2 -16.20 -10.76 26.65
C LEU A 2 -15.36 -12.02 26.35
N TYR A 3 -14.10 -12.01 26.80
CA TYR A 3 -13.13 -13.09 26.58
C TYR A 3 -12.57 -13.65 27.89
N GLY A 4 -12.16 -14.91 27.84
CA GLY A 4 -11.30 -15.57 28.82
C GLY A 4 -9.95 -15.85 28.18
N LEU A 5 -8.87 -15.68 28.94
CA LEU A 5 -7.51 -15.97 28.50
C LEU A 5 -6.91 -17.02 29.41
N GLN A 6 -6.36 -18.07 28.81
CA GLN A 6 -5.53 -19.06 29.49
C GLN A 6 -4.14 -19.05 28.86
N VAL A 7 -3.13 -19.19 29.71
CA VAL A 7 -1.72 -19.25 29.29
C VAL A 7 -1.19 -20.63 29.62
N ASN A 8 -0.80 -21.40 28.61
CA ASN A 8 -0.05 -22.62 28.78
C ASN A 8 1.43 -22.29 28.94
N GLN A 9 2.11 -22.91 29.90
CA GLN A 9 3.52 -22.63 30.20
C GLN A 9 4.47 -23.49 29.36
N ASP A 10 4.17 -24.78 29.21
CA ASP A 10 5.04 -25.72 28.49
C ASP A 10 4.22 -26.77 27.71
N PRO A 11 4.28 -26.77 26.36
CA PRO A 11 4.86 -25.71 25.53
C PRO A 11 4.07 -24.40 25.67
N PHE A 12 4.75 -23.25 25.58
CA PHE A 12 4.08 -21.94 25.69
C PHE A 12 2.93 -21.80 24.68
N GLY A 13 1.79 -21.27 25.11
CA GLY A 13 0.72 -20.88 24.21
C GLY A 13 -0.41 -20.11 24.89
N LEU A 14 -1.22 -19.44 24.08
CA LEU A 14 -2.35 -18.63 24.51
C LEU A 14 -3.64 -19.26 24.00
N VAL A 15 -4.63 -19.40 24.88
CA VAL A 15 -5.97 -19.84 24.54
C VAL A 15 -6.95 -18.71 24.87
N VAL A 16 -7.56 -18.16 23.83
CA VAL A 16 -8.59 -17.11 23.96
C VAL A 16 -9.94 -17.75 23.70
N CYS A 17 -10.84 -17.66 24.67
CA CYS A 17 -12.20 -18.18 24.56
C CYS A 17 -13.21 -17.06 24.66
N ARG A 18 -14.34 -17.18 23.95
CA ARG A 18 -15.53 -16.38 24.21
C ARG A 18 -16.11 -16.78 25.56
N GLN A 19 -16.31 -15.81 26.46
CA GLN A 19 -16.88 -16.08 27.80
C GLN A 19 -18.27 -16.69 27.70
N ARG A 20 -19.08 -16.15 26.79
CA ARG A 20 -20.39 -16.70 26.45
C ARG A 20 -20.19 -17.95 25.59
N GLY A 21 -20.67 -19.09 26.06
CA GLY A 21 -20.61 -20.37 25.33
C GLY A 21 -19.28 -21.10 25.42
N GLY A 22 -18.21 -20.47 25.91
CA GLY A 22 -16.91 -21.12 26.12
C GLY A 22 -16.16 -21.51 24.84
N ARG A 23 -16.60 -21.02 23.66
CA ARG A 23 -15.98 -21.34 22.37
C ARG A 23 -14.54 -20.85 22.34
N VAL A 24 -13.61 -21.71 21.95
CA VAL A 24 -12.21 -21.35 21.71
C VAL A 24 -12.11 -20.59 20.39
N LEU A 25 -11.60 -19.36 20.44
CA LEU A 25 -11.42 -18.47 19.29
C LEU A 25 -10.00 -18.55 18.74
N LEU A 26 -9.02 -18.56 19.65
CA LEU A 26 -7.61 -18.67 19.36
C LEU A 26 -7.02 -19.76 20.28
N ASN A 27 -6.21 -20.65 19.74
CA ASN A 27 -5.41 -21.58 20.53
C ASN A 27 -4.05 -21.77 19.88
N THR A 28 -3.02 -21.16 20.46
CA THR A 28 -1.67 -21.20 19.90
C THR A 28 -0.83 -22.39 20.35
N THR A 29 -1.35 -23.28 21.20
CA THR A 29 -0.63 -24.49 21.62
C THR A 29 -0.57 -25.56 20.51
N VAL A 30 -1.21 -25.32 19.37
CA VAL A 30 -1.32 -26.26 18.25
C VAL A 30 -0.01 -26.43 17.48
N ALA A 31 0.94 -25.51 17.62
CA ALA A 31 2.27 -25.60 17.03
C ALA A 31 3.30 -24.81 17.87
N PRO A 32 4.61 -25.06 17.69
CA PRO A 32 5.64 -24.30 18.39
C PRO A 32 5.68 -22.82 17.97
N LEU A 33 5.94 -21.96 18.95
CA LEU A 33 6.36 -20.58 18.71
C LEU A 33 7.80 -20.57 18.17
N PHE A 34 8.03 -19.92 17.03
CA PHE A 34 9.37 -19.54 16.58
C PHE A 34 9.54 -18.04 16.73
N PHE A 35 10.67 -17.63 17.30
CA PHE A 35 11.02 -16.22 17.48
C PHE A 35 12.52 -16.03 17.24
N ALA A 36 12.91 -15.93 15.97
CA ALA A 36 14.26 -15.61 15.52
C ALA A 36 14.28 -14.23 14.83
N ASP A 37 15.47 -13.65 14.69
CA ASP A 37 15.67 -12.30 14.15
C ASP A 37 14.93 -12.03 12.83
N GLN A 38 14.98 -12.99 11.89
CA GLN A 38 14.31 -12.89 10.58
C GLN A 38 13.31 -14.03 10.32
N PHE A 39 12.77 -14.62 11.38
CA PHE A 39 11.71 -15.62 11.27
C PHE A 39 10.89 -15.71 12.56
N LEU A 40 9.66 -15.18 12.51
CA LEU A 40 8.68 -15.34 13.57
C LEU A 40 7.55 -16.24 13.05
N GLN A 41 7.15 -17.23 13.85
CA GLN A 41 6.03 -18.10 13.53
C GLN A 41 5.13 -18.32 14.73
N ILE A 42 3.83 -18.15 14.55
CA ILE A 42 2.82 -18.55 15.52
C ILE A 42 1.59 -19.11 14.79
N SER A 43 1.06 -20.21 15.30
CA SER A 43 -0.13 -20.85 14.73
C SER A 43 -1.31 -20.73 15.68
N THR A 44 -2.52 -20.86 15.16
CA THR A 44 -3.75 -20.98 15.96
C THR A 44 -4.76 -21.91 15.30
N SER A 45 -5.53 -22.67 16.08
CA SER A 45 -6.79 -23.23 15.58
C SER A 45 -7.76 -22.12 15.19
N LEU A 46 -8.63 -22.38 14.21
CA LEU A 46 -9.76 -21.49 13.89
C LEU A 46 -11.07 -22.15 14.34
N PRO A 47 -12.08 -21.39 14.79
CA PRO A 47 -13.36 -21.97 15.19
C PRO A 47 -14.18 -22.44 14.00
N SER A 48 -13.94 -21.98 12.77
CA SER A 48 -14.66 -22.44 11.58
C SER A 48 -13.80 -22.29 10.32
N HIS A 49 -14.33 -22.73 9.17
CA HIS A 49 -13.75 -22.53 7.85
C HIS A 49 -14.08 -21.17 7.21
N PHE A 50 -14.95 -20.37 7.85
CA PHE A 50 -15.46 -19.12 7.28
C PHE A 50 -14.57 -17.94 7.69
N ILE A 51 -13.39 -17.86 7.07
CA ILE A 51 -12.40 -16.80 7.27
C ILE A 51 -12.35 -15.84 6.07
N SER A 52 -12.23 -14.54 6.33
CA SER A 52 -12.11 -13.46 5.34
C SER A 52 -11.06 -12.43 5.77
N GLY A 53 -10.54 -11.63 4.84
CA GLY A 53 -9.50 -10.62 5.08
C GLY A 53 -8.19 -10.97 4.38
N LEU A 54 -7.06 -10.64 5.01
CA LEU A 54 -5.70 -10.95 4.55
C LEU A 54 -5.37 -10.42 3.14
N GLY A 55 -5.92 -9.27 2.77
CA GLY A 55 -5.67 -8.66 1.46
C GLY A 55 -4.24 -8.15 1.29
N GLU A 56 -3.80 -7.85 0.06
CA GLU A 56 -4.59 -7.83 -1.18
C GLU A 56 -4.30 -9.01 -2.12
N HIS A 57 -5.36 -9.74 -2.50
CA HIS A 57 -5.28 -10.90 -3.39
C HIS A 57 -6.56 -11.03 -4.21
N LEU A 58 -6.45 -11.58 -5.43
CA LEU A 58 -7.61 -11.95 -6.22
C LEU A 58 -8.16 -13.32 -5.77
N THR A 59 -9.04 -13.30 -4.78
CA THR A 59 -9.67 -14.50 -4.20
C THR A 59 -11.17 -14.30 -3.96
N PRO A 60 -11.95 -15.37 -3.72
CA PRO A 60 -13.25 -15.22 -3.10
C PRO A 60 -13.14 -14.53 -1.73
N LEU A 61 -14.23 -13.89 -1.30
CA LEU A 61 -14.28 -13.22 0.01
C LEU A 61 -14.01 -14.19 1.18
N VAL A 62 -14.54 -15.42 1.08
CA VAL A 62 -14.23 -16.50 2.01
C VAL A 62 -13.01 -17.25 1.50
N LEU A 63 -11.94 -17.25 2.28
CA LEU A 63 -10.66 -17.81 1.87
C LEU A 63 -10.69 -19.34 1.94
N ASN A 64 -9.94 -19.99 1.05
CA ASN A 64 -9.80 -21.45 1.06
C ASN A 64 -8.89 -21.87 2.22
N THR A 65 -9.35 -22.77 3.08
CA THR A 65 -8.53 -23.32 4.18
C THR A 65 -7.74 -24.57 3.78
N THR A 66 -7.79 -25.00 2.52
CA THR A 66 -7.12 -26.24 2.08
C THR A 66 -5.70 -25.94 1.63
N TRP A 67 -4.76 -25.94 2.58
CA TRP A 67 -3.32 -25.74 2.33
C TRP A 67 -3.01 -24.51 1.48
N THR A 68 -3.63 -23.39 1.83
CA THR A 68 -3.51 -22.13 1.09
C THR A 68 -2.43 -21.26 1.74
N ARG A 69 -1.53 -20.73 0.93
CA ARG A 69 -0.54 -19.73 1.33
C ARG A 69 -0.98 -18.37 0.80
N ILE A 70 -1.05 -17.38 1.68
CA ILE A 70 -1.37 -16.00 1.37
C ILE A 70 -0.13 -15.17 1.70
N THR A 71 0.46 -14.54 0.69
CA THR A 71 1.70 -13.77 0.84
C THR A 71 1.39 -12.28 0.94
N LEU A 72 1.87 -11.60 1.97
CA LEU A 72 1.75 -10.14 2.13
C LEU A 72 3.12 -9.50 1.89
N TRP A 73 3.23 -8.80 0.78
CA TRP A 73 4.36 -7.98 0.35
C TRP A 73 3.86 -7.13 -0.82
N ASN A 74 3.88 -5.80 -0.70
CA ASN A 74 3.25 -4.94 -1.70
C ASN A 74 3.95 -5.11 -3.06
N ARG A 75 3.16 -5.16 -4.14
CA ARG A 75 3.70 -5.47 -5.46
C ARG A 75 2.83 -4.95 -6.59
N ASP A 76 3.48 -4.17 -7.47
CA ASP A 76 2.96 -3.83 -8.78
C ASP A 76 2.88 -5.09 -9.66
N MET A 77 1.66 -5.58 -9.80
CA MET A 77 1.33 -6.74 -10.61
C MET A 77 -0.16 -6.72 -10.95
N ALA A 78 -0.49 -6.82 -12.23
CA ALA A 78 -1.88 -6.86 -12.70
C ALA A 78 -2.65 -8.04 -12.06
N PRO A 79 -3.84 -7.84 -11.45
CA PRO A 79 -4.39 -8.81 -10.51
C PRO A 79 -4.56 -10.21 -11.10
N ALA A 80 -3.92 -11.19 -10.47
CA ALA A 80 -4.12 -12.60 -10.79
C ALA A 80 -4.23 -13.44 -9.51
N PRO A 81 -4.78 -14.67 -9.59
CA PRO A 81 -4.83 -15.55 -8.42
C PRO A 81 -3.44 -15.95 -7.92
N GLN A 82 -3.33 -16.19 -6.61
CA GLN A 82 -2.14 -16.77 -5.94
C GLN A 82 -0.85 -15.94 -6.00
N VAL A 83 -0.97 -14.62 -6.13
CA VAL A 83 0.15 -13.68 -6.10
C VAL A 83 -0.13 -12.58 -5.09
N ASN A 84 0.92 -12.04 -4.46
CA ASN A 84 0.84 -10.82 -3.68
C ASN A 84 0.63 -9.62 -4.62
N LEU A 85 -0.31 -8.73 -4.26
CA LEU A 85 -0.68 -7.54 -5.04
C LEU A 85 -0.26 -6.26 -4.31
N TYR A 86 -0.95 -5.15 -4.57
CA TYR A 86 -0.53 -3.80 -4.22
C TYR A 86 -0.55 -3.53 -2.70
N GLY A 87 -1.52 -4.07 -1.98
CA GLY A 87 -1.68 -3.87 -0.53
C GLY A 87 -1.34 -5.08 0.35
N SER A 88 -1.06 -4.79 1.63
CA SER A 88 -0.85 -5.78 2.69
C SER A 88 -1.66 -5.44 3.94
N HIS A 89 -2.66 -6.25 4.26
CA HIS A 89 -3.57 -6.07 5.39
C HIS A 89 -3.58 -7.33 6.26
N PRO A 90 -2.70 -7.43 7.29
CA PRO A 90 -2.60 -8.60 8.17
C PRO A 90 -3.74 -8.67 9.21
N PHE A 91 -4.98 -8.53 8.73
CA PHE A 91 -6.21 -8.64 9.50
C PHE A 91 -7.09 -9.73 8.90
N TYR A 92 -7.67 -10.58 9.74
CA TYR A 92 -8.72 -11.51 9.33
C TYR A 92 -9.93 -11.45 10.26
N LEU A 93 -11.09 -11.83 9.73
CA LEU A 93 -12.34 -12.04 10.46
C LEU A 93 -12.79 -13.50 10.26
N VAL A 94 -13.19 -14.15 11.35
CA VAL A 94 -13.74 -15.52 11.32
C VAL A 94 -15.17 -15.50 11.85
N MET A 95 -16.09 -16.05 11.06
CA MET A 95 -17.45 -16.34 11.51
C MET A 95 -17.49 -17.59 12.38
N GLU A 96 -18.27 -17.57 13.45
CA GLU A 96 -18.55 -18.71 14.32
C GLU A 96 -19.89 -19.37 13.90
N ASP A 97 -20.10 -20.63 14.31
CA ASP A 97 -21.27 -21.42 13.90
C ASP A 97 -22.62 -20.81 14.34
N ASP A 98 -22.61 -19.99 15.40
CA ASP A 98 -23.80 -19.32 15.95
C ASP A 98 -24.08 -17.94 15.32
N GLY A 99 -23.30 -17.55 14.31
CA GLY A 99 -23.39 -16.24 13.66
C GLY A 99 -22.61 -15.13 14.36
N SER A 100 -21.99 -15.42 15.51
CA SER A 100 -20.97 -14.53 16.09
C SER A 100 -19.72 -14.51 15.22
N ALA A 101 -18.81 -13.59 15.49
CA ALA A 101 -17.52 -13.48 14.83
C ALA A 101 -16.48 -12.89 15.77
N HIS A 102 -15.22 -13.12 15.41
CA HIS A 102 -14.09 -12.40 15.97
C HIS A 102 -13.11 -12.02 14.85
N GLY A 103 -12.27 -11.03 15.12
CA GLY A 103 -11.20 -10.61 14.22
C GLY A 103 -9.85 -10.69 14.91
N VAL A 104 -8.80 -10.85 14.12
CA VAL A 104 -7.42 -10.81 14.59
C VAL A 104 -6.60 -9.93 13.66
N PHE A 105 -5.85 -9.00 14.23
CA PHE A 105 -4.90 -8.15 13.52
C PHE A 105 -3.50 -8.40 14.08
N LEU A 106 -2.55 -8.64 13.18
CA LEU A 106 -1.12 -8.65 13.50
C LEU A 106 -0.52 -7.33 13.04
N LEU A 107 -0.12 -6.46 13.97
CA LEU A 107 0.55 -5.20 13.66
C LEU A 107 2.02 -5.48 13.32
N ASN A 108 2.26 -5.91 12.07
CA ASN A 108 3.59 -6.21 11.53
C ASN A 108 3.59 -5.93 10.02
N SER A 109 4.60 -5.20 9.54
CA SER A 109 4.71 -4.75 8.14
C SER A 109 5.79 -5.47 7.34
N ASN A 110 6.50 -6.42 7.93
CA ASN A 110 7.49 -7.20 7.21
C ASN A 110 6.82 -8.14 6.21
N ALA A 111 7.59 -8.60 5.23
CA ALA A 111 7.15 -9.64 4.31
C ALA A 111 6.69 -10.88 5.11
N MET A 112 5.51 -11.40 4.79
CA MET A 112 4.97 -12.54 5.54
C MET A 112 4.15 -13.49 4.68
N ASP A 113 4.12 -14.76 5.09
CA ASP A 113 3.12 -15.73 4.66
C ASP A 113 2.11 -15.96 5.78
N VAL A 114 0.84 -16.12 5.38
CA VAL A 114 -0.23 -16.66 6.21
C VAL A 114 -0.68 -17.98 5.60
N LEU A 115 -0.53 -19.06 6.36
CA LEU A 115 -0.83 -20.42 5.91
C LEU A 115 -2.15 -20.89 6.52
N LEU A 116 -3.12 -21.21 5.68
CA LEU A 116 -4.40 -21.79 6.06
C LEU A 116 -4.41 -23.29 5.78
N GLN A 117 -4.80 -24.07 6.79
CA GLN A 117 -4.85 -25.54 6.73
C GLN A 117 -6.25 -26.05 7.10
N PRO A 118 -6.64 -27.27 6.67
CA PRO A 118 -8.04 -27.71 6.73
C PRO A 118 -8.51 -28.17 8.12
N SER A 119 -7.66 -28.12 9.14
CA SER A 119 -7.99 -28.60 10.49
C SER A 119 -9.13 -27.85 11.22
N PRO A 120 -9.65 -26.68 10.82
CA PRO A 120 -9.02 -25.50 10.24
C PRO A 120 -8.04 -24.82 11.20
N ALA A 121 -6.92 -24.33 10.70
CA ALA A 121 -5.95 -23.56 11.48
C ALA A 121 -5.20 -22.56 10.59
N LEU A 122 -4.55 -21.61 11.23
CA LEU A 122 -3.80 -20.53 10.60
C LEU A 122 -2.40 -20.48 11.18
N THR A 123 -1.39 -20.24 10.34
CA THR A 123 -0.01 -19.98 10.77
C THR A 123 0.48 -18.68 10.17
N TRP A 124 0.91 -17.75 11.02
CA TRP A 124 1.65 -16.56 10.62
C TRP A 124 3.13 -16.91 10.48
N ARG A 125 3.79 -16.46 9.41
CA ARG A 125 5.24 -16.52 9.20
C ARG A 125 5.73 -15.17 8.70
N THR A 126 6.31 -14.36 9.58
CA THR A 126 6.85 -13.04 9.20
C THR A 126 8.38 -13.06 9.24
N THR A 127 9.00 -12.28 8.36
CA THR A 127 10.45 -12.22 8.20
C THR A 127 11.13 -11.20 9.13
N GLY A 128 10.39 -10.55 10.03
CA GLY A 128 10.98 -9.60 10.99
C GLY A 128 9.96 -8.98 11.93
N GLY A 129 10.39 -7.94 12.63
CA GLY A 129 9.56 -7.18 13.55
C GLY A 129 9.26 -7.92 14.85
N ILE A 130 8.03 -7.79 15.35
CA ILE A 130 7.54 -8.47 16.56
C ILE A 130 6.17 -9.11 16.31
N LEU A 131 5.71 -9.92 17.28
CA LEU A 131 4.36 -10.48 17.31
C LEU A 131 3.45 -9.58 18.17
N ASP A 132 2.83 -8.58 17.55
CA ASP A 132 1.87 -7.67 18.20
C ASP A 132 0.44 -7.96 17.71
N PHE A 133 -0.36 -8.63 18.54
CA PHE A 133 -1.68 -9.13 18.17
C PHE A 133 -2.82 -8.40 18.90
N TYR A 134 -3.83 -8.02 18.12
CA TYR A 134 -5.12 -7.55 18.61
C TYR A 134 -6.20 -8.60 18.28
N ILE A 135 -7.06 -8.90 19.26
CA ILE A 135 -8.22 -9.79 19.07
C ILE A 135 -9.52 -9.00 19.35
N PHE A 136 -10.40 -8.95 18.35
CA PHE A 136 -11.65 -8.20 18.36
C PHE A 136 -12.84 -9.16 18.52
N LEU A 137 -13.64 -9.00 19.57
CA LEU A 137 -14.59 -10.04 20.01
C LEU A 137 -16.00 -9.94 19.37
N GLY A 138 -16.30 -8.87 18.63
CA GLY A 138 -17.63 -8.67 18.03
C GLY A 138 -18.71 -8.35 19.09
N PRO A 139 -19.85 -9.07 19.14
CA PRO A 139 -20.01 -10.42 18.61
C PRO A 139 -20.48 -10.49 17.16
N ASP A 140 -21.14 -9.49 16.59
CA ASP A 140 -21.52 -9.53 15.18
C ASP A 140 -20.38 -9.04 14.27
N PRO A 141 -20.34 -9.45 12.98
CA PRO A 141 -19.23 -9.10 12.09
C PRO A 141 -19.02 -7.60 11.89
N LYS A 142 -20.09 -6.79 11.91
CA LYS A 142 -19.96 -5.33 11.76
C LYS A 142 -19.30 -4.73 12.99
N SER A 143 -19.61 -5.23 14.18
CA SER A 143 -18.92 -4.84 15.41
C SER A 143 -17.45 -5.23 15.41
N VAL A 144 -17.08 -6.41 14.87
CA VAL A 144 -15.67 -6.82 14.71
C VAL A 144 -14.92 -5.82 13.82
N VAL A 145 -15.48 -5.48 12.65
CA VAL A 145 -14.87 -4.49 11.75
C VAL A 145 -14.75 -3.13 12.44
N ARG A 146 -15.78 -2.68 13.16
CA ARG A 146 -15.71 -1.41 13.91
C ARG A 146 -14.60 -1.42 14.97
N GLN A 147 -14.49 -2.49 15.74
CA GLN A 147 -13.45 -2.63 16.77
C GLN A 147 -12.03 -2.64 16.18
N TYR A 148 -11.86 -3.22 15.00
CA TYR A 148 -10.60 -3.13 14.26
C TYR A 148 -10.29 -1.68 13.86
N LEU A 149 -11.28 -0.96 13.33
CA LEU A 149 -11.14 0.46 12.96
C LEU A 149 -10.93 1.39 14.17
N ASP A 150 -11.41 1.02 15.36
CA ASP A 150 -11.09 1.74 16.61
C ASP A 150 -9.57 1.71 16.92
N VAL A 151 -8.82 0.72 16.40
CA VAL A 151 -7.37 0.61 16.56
C VAL A 151 -6.62 1.27 15.40
N VAL A 152 -6.99 0.95 14.15
CA VAL A 152 -6.22 1.40 12.96
C VAL A 152 -6.65 2.75 12.42
N GLY A 153 -7.75 3.32 12.92
CA GLY A 153 -8.33 4.56 12.44
C GLY A 153 -9.58 4.34 11.59
N PHE A 154 -10.55 5.25 11.74
CA PHE A 154 -11.75 5.24 10.92
C PHE A 154 -11.49 5.77 9.50
N PRO A 155 -12.25 5.30 8.50
CA PRO A 155 -12.19 5.88 7.16
C PRO A 155 -12.42 7.39 7.18
N LEU A 156 -11.64 8.13 6.39
CA LEU A 156 -11.84 9.57 6.21
C LEU A 156 -13.22 9.85 5.58
N MET A 157 -13.80 11.01 5.86
CA MET A 157 -15.04 11.42 5.22
C MET A 157 -14.74 12.00 3.84
N PRO A 158 -15.10 11.32 2.73
CA PRO A 158 -14.78 11.84 1.41
C PRO A 158 -15.60 13.11 1.11
N PRO A 159 -15.08 14.03 0.29
CA PRO A 159 -15.88 15.13 -0.20
C PRO A 159 -17.04 14.60 -1.06
N TYR A 160 -18.19 15.28 -1.02
CA TYR A 160 -19.39 14.79 -1.71
C TYR A 160 -19.19 14.57 -3.22
N TRP A 161 -18.40 15.44 -3.87
CA TRP A 161 -18.08 15.30 -5.29
C TRP A 161 -17.30 14.03 -5.63
N GLY A 162 -16.54 13.48 -4.67
CA GLY A 162 -15.78 12.24 -4.84
C GLY A 162 -16.66 10.98 -4.90
N LEU A 163 -17.97 11.12 -4.63
CA LEU A 163 -18.97 10.07 -4.82
C LEU A 163 -19.65 10.14 -6.20
N GLY A 164 -19.35 11.19 -6.98
CA GLY A 164 -19.86 11.36 -8.34
C GLY A 164 -19.21 10.38 -9.33
N PHE A 165 -19.50 10.56 -10.62
CA PHE A 165 -18.84 9.76 -11.66
C PHE A 165 -17.49 10.37 -12.04
N HIS A 166 -16.47 9.52 -12.16
CA HIS A 166 -15.10 9.87 -12.54
C HIS A 166 -14.78 9.23 -13.89
N LEU A 167 -14.12 9.96 -14.78
CA LEU A 167 -13.71 9.42 -16.08
C LEU A 167 -12.22 9.66 -16.35
N CYS A 168 -11.50 8.55 -16.58
CA CYS A 168 -10.07 8.52 -16.80
C CYS A 168 -9.72 7.58 -17.96
N ARG A 169 -8.54 7.80 -18.55
CA ARG A 169 -7.75 6.78 -19.22
C ARG A 169 -6.29 7.24 -19.30
N TRP A 170 -5.41 6.28 -19.50
CA TRP A 170 -4.16 6.53 -20.20
C TRP A 170 -4.42 6.72 -21.70
N GLY A 171 -4.03 7.88 -22.24
CA GLY A 171 -4.06 8.23 -23.67
C GLY A 171 -4.86 9.49 -24.01
N TYR A 172 -5.32 10.27 -23.04
CA TYR A 172 -5.85 11.61 -23.31
C TYR A 172 -4.69 12.57 -23.52
N SER A 173 -4.13 12.56 -24.73
CA SER A 173 -2.81 13.13 -25.02
C SER A 173 -2.74 14.65 -25.21
N SER A 174 -3.86 15.37 -25.05
CA SER A 174 -3.91 16.84 -25.07
C SER A 174 -5.10 17.41 -24.28
N THR A 175 -5.04 18.70 -23.99
CA THR A 175 -6.17 19.45 -23.41
C THR A 175 -7.39 19.45 -24.33
N ASP A 176 -7.21 19.51 -25.65
CA ASP A 176 -8.30 19.43 -26.63
C ASP A 176 -9.05 18.09 -26.55
N ILE A 177 -8.32 16.97 -26.51
CA ILE A 177 -8.91 15.63 -26.38
C ILE A 177 -9.64 15.51 -25.04
N THR A 178 -9.03 15.99 -23.96
CA THR A 178 -9.62 15.94 -22.62
C THR A 178 -10.92 16.75 -22.53
N ARG A 179 -10.97 17.96 -23.14
CA ARG A 179 -12.21 18.75 -23.22
C ARG A 179 -13.28 18.07 -24.07
N GLN A 180 -12.91 17.41 -25.16
CA GLN A 180 -13.86 16.66 -26.00
C GLN A 180 -14.55 15.54 -25.23
N VAL A 181 -13.85 14.88 -24.29
CA VAL A 181 -14.45 13.86 -23.42
C VAL A 181 -15.57 14.46 -22.57
N VAL A 182 -15.31 15.57 -21.88
CA VAL A 182 -16.31 16.29 -21.06
C VAL A 182 -17.47 16.78 -21.93
N ALA A 183 -17.18 17.35 -23.11
CA ALA A 183 -18.20 17.82 -24.04
C ALA A 183 -19.10 16.68 -24.53
N ASN A 184 -18.54 15.52 -24.85
CA ASN A 184 -19.29 14.35 -25.31
C ASN A 184 -20.18 13.77 -24.21
N MET A 185 -19.65 13.64 -22.98
CA MET A 185 -20.43 13.20 -21.81
C MET A 185 -21.61 14.14 -21.56
N THR A 186 -21.36 15.45 -21.60
CA THR A 186 -22.37 16.49 -21.42
C THR A 186 -23.44 16.45 -22.52
N ALA A 187 -23.03 16.37 -23.79
CA ALA A 187 -23.94 16.32 -24.94
C ALA A 187 -24.85 15.07 -24.90
N ALA A 188 -24.31 13.94 -24.44
CA ALA A 188 -25.04 12.69 -24.26
C ALA A 188 -25.83 12.63 -22.93
N ARG A 189 -25.77 13.67 -22.09
CA ARG A 189 -26.42 13.74 -20.77
C ARG A 189 -25.96 12.65 -19.79
N PHE A 190 -24.71 12.22 -19.88
CA PHE A 190 -24.08 11.39 -18.86
C PHE A 190 -23.52 12.27 -17.74
N PRO A 191 -23.88 12.02 -16.46
CA PRO A 191 -23.28 12.71 -15.33
C PRO A 191 -21.76 12.49 -15.29
N LEU A 192 -21.01 13.56 -15.02
CA LEU A 192 -19.56 13.56 -14.82
C LEU A 192 -19.23 14.65 -13.80
N ASP A 193 -18.70 14.25 -12.65
CA ASP A 193 -18.27 15.18 -11.60
C ASP A 193 -16.78 15.47 -11.71
N VAL A 194 -15.97 14.49 -12.13
CA VAL A 194 -14.51 14.58 -12.09
C VAL A 194 -13.86 14.07 -13.38
N GLN A 195 -13.12 14.94 -14.06
CA GLN A 195 -12.27 14.57 -15.20
C GLN A 195 -10.85 14.25 -14.71
N TRP A 196 -10.27 13.19 -15.24
CA TRP A 196 -8.94 12.73 -14.87
C TRP A 196 -7.96 12.76 -16.04
N ASN A 197 -6.65 12.92 -15.76
CA ASN A 197 -5.60 12.53 -16.70
C ASN A 197 -4.56 11.64 -16.02
N ASP A 198 -4.12 10.64 -16.78
CA ASP A 198 -2.91 9.86 -16.55
C ASP A 198 -1.66 10.69 -16.94
N LEU A 199 -0.49 10.07 -17.06
CA LEU A 199 0.83 10.67 -17.33
C LEU A 199 0.94 11.51 -18.61
N ASP A 200 -0.10 11.51 -19.45
CA ASP A 200 -0.18 12.30 -20.68
C ASP A 200 0.03 13.80 -20.43
N TYR A 201 -0.40 14.32 -19.28
CA TYR A 201 -0.25 15.75 -18.95
C TYR A 201 1.22 16.15 -18.73
N ALA A 202 2.02 15.24 -18.19
CA ALA A 202 3.33 15.53 -17.63
C ALA A 202 4.41 15.74 -18.70
N ASP A 203 5.36 16.65 -18.45
CA ASP A 203 6.49 16.85 -19.35
C ASP A 203 7.51 15.72 -19.19
N ALA A 204 7.60 14.87 -20.21
CA ALA A 204 8.40 13.64 -20.19
C ALA A 204 8.07 12.71 -19.00
N LYS A 205 6.79 12.66 -18.60
CA LYS A 205 6.28 11.80 -17.51
C LYS A 205 6.89 12.11 -16.13
N ARG A 206 7.24 13.38 -15.88
CA ARG A 206 7.80 13.84 -14.61
C ARG A 206 6.74 14.54 -13.79
N ASP A 207 6.63 14.18 -12.51
CA ASP A 207 5.69 14.83 -11.59
C ASP A 207 5.92 16.35 -11.51
N PHE A 208 4.86 17.07 -11.13
CA PHE A 208 4.89 18.52 -10.94
C PHE A 208 5.34 19.31 -12.19
N THR A 209 5.10 18.74 -13.37
CA THR A 209 5.32 19.41 -14.66
C THR A 209 4.12 19.22 -15.56
N PHE A 210 4.03 20.00 -16.64
CA PHE A 210 3.09 19.71 -17.72
C PHE A 210 3.69 20.05 -19.08
N ASN A 211 3.32 19.26 -20.09
CA ASN A 211 3.85 19.36 -21.44
C ASN A 211 3.41 20.67 -22.11
N LYS A 212 4.38 21.54 -22.43
CA LYS A 212 4.10 22.88 -23.00
C LYS A 212 3.66 22.88 -24.47
N LYS A 213 3.48 21.70 -25.10
CA LYS A 213 2.95 21.57 -26.46
C LYS A 213 1.49 21.12 -26.45
N SER A 214 1.22 19.92 -25.92
CA SER A 214 -0.13 19.33 -25.93
C SER A 214 -0.98 19.71 -24.72
N PHE A 215 -0.35 20.17 -23.64
CA PHE A 215 -0.98 20.65 -22.41
C PHE A 215 -0.60 22.12 -22.13
N LYS A 216 -0.38 22.91 -23.19
CA LYS A 216 0.09 24.30 -23.06
C LYS A 216 -0.86 25.20 -22.26
N ASP A 217 -2.16 24.95 -22.36
CA ASP A 217 -3.28 25.68 -21.74
C ASP A 217 -3.95 24.84 -20.64
N TYR A 218 -3.15 24.01 -19.97
CA TYR A 218 -3.60 23.11 -18.93
C TYR A 218 -4.25 23.82 -17.73
N PRO A 219 -3.68 24.92 -17.18
CA PRO A 219 -4.35 25.71 -16.16
C PRO A 219 -5.74 26.20 -16.60
N GLU A 220 -5.88 26.68 -17.83
CA GLU A 220 -7.13 27.19 -18.38
C GLU A 220 -8.17 26.08 -18.57
N MET A 221 -7.74 24.85 -18.90
CA MET A 221 -8.62 23.68 -18.96
C MET A 221 -9.26 23.39 -17.60
N VAL A 222 -8.44 23.34 -16.54
CA VAL A 222 -8.93 23.02 -15.20
C VAL A 222 -9.86 24.13 -14.68
N GLN A 223 -9.49 25.40 -14.90
CA GLN A 223 -10.37 26.53 -14.58
C GLN A 223 -11.71 26.47 -15.33
N ASP A 224 -11.71 26.00 -16.58
CA ASP A 224 -12.95 25.83 -17.34
C ASP A 224 -13.83 24.71 -16.77
N PHE A 225 -13.24 23.60 -16.35
CA PHE A 225 -13.97 22.54 -15.64
C PHE A 225 -14.60 23.06 -14.35
N HIS A 226 -13.86 23.83 -13.55
CA HIS A 226 -14.39 24.44 -12.33
C HIS A 226 -15.57 25.39 -12.60
N ARG A 227 -15.51 26.21 -13.67
CA ARG A 227 -16.63 27.09 -14.05
C ARG A 227 -17.91 26.32 -14.39
N HIS A 228 -17.79 25.07 -14.82
CA HIS A 228 -18.92 24.18 -15.12
C HIS A 228 -19.27 23.25 -13.95
N GLY A 229 -18.64 23.42 -12.79
CA GLY A 229 -18.90 22.64 -11.58
C GLY A 229 -18.23 21.26 -11.56
N LEU A 230 -17.32 20.97 -12.50
CA LEU A 230 -16.50 19.76 -12.48
C LEU A 230 -15.28 19.96 -11.59
N ARG A 231 -14.70 18.85 -11.15
CA ARG A 231 -13.42 18.77 -10.45
C ARG A 231 -12.41 18.07 -11.34
N TYR A 232 -11.15 18.18 -10.97
CA TYR A 232 -10.04 17.65 -11.74
C TYR A 232 -9.06 16.88 -10.86
N ILE A 233 -8.72 15.66 -11.27
CA ILE A 233 -7.72 14.82 -10.62
C ILE A 233 -6.66 14.43 -11.65
N MET A 234 -5.41 14.33 -11.22
CA MET A 234 -4.31 13.85 -12.05
C MET A 234 -3.52 12.78 -11.31
N ILE A 235 -2.89 11.90 -12.08
CA ILE A 235 -1.92 10.95 -11.54
C ILE A 235 -0.68 11.67 -11.02
N VAL A 236 -0.10 11.16 -9.95
CA VAL A 236 1.20 11.53 -9.39
C VAL A 236 1.91 10.23 -9.06
N ASP A 237 3.09 10.02 -9.63
CA ASP A 237 3.91 8.86 -9.28
C ASP A 237 4.75 9.19 -8.04
N ALA A 238 5.10 8.15 -7.28
CA ALA A 238 5.97 8.36 -6.12
C ALA A 238 7.43 8.71 -6.49
N ALA A 239 7.91 8.29 -7.66
CA ALA A 239 9.35 8.29 -7.98
C ALA A 239 9.78 9.51 -8.80
N ILE A 240 10.81 10.23 -8.32
CA ILE A 240 11.26 11.50 -8.89
C ILE A 240 12.40 11.30 -9.89
N SER A 241 12.24 11.80 -11.12
CA SER A 241 13.26 11.73 -12.17
C SER A 241 14.60 12.31 -11.72
N SER A 242 15.69 11.56 -11.91
CA SER A 242 17.04 11.91 -11.43
C SER A 242 18.06 12.20 -12.53
N SER A 243 17.66 12.14 -13.81
CA SER A 243 18.57 12.21 -14.97
C SER A 243 18.67 13.58 -15.62
N GLY A 244 17.88 14.56 -15.17
CA GLY A 244 17.92 15.92 -15.71
C GLY A 244 19.22 16.66 -15.35
N PRO A 245 19.66 17.65 -16.16
CA PRO A 245 20.78 18.51 -15.78
C PRO A 245 20.50 19.22 -14.44
N PRO A 246 21.51 19.41 -13.57
CA PRO A 246 21.33 20.10 -12.30
C PRO A 246 20.68 21.49 -12.45
N GLY A 247 19.72 21.80 -11.58
CA GLY A 247 18.98 23.07 -11.58
C GLY A 247 17.87 23.17 -12.63
N THR A 248 17.52 22.08 -13.31
CA THR A 248 16.46 22.06 -14.33
C THR A 248 15.18 21.36 -13.89
N TYR A 249 15.18 20.68 -12.75
CA TYR A 249 14.03 19.94 -12.26
C TYR A 249 13.93 20.06 -10.74
N LYS A 250 13.22 21.11 -10.31
CA LYS A 250 13.08 21.53 -8.91
C LYS A 250 12.73 20.39 -7.95
N PRO A 251 11.77 19.48 -8.25
CA PRO A 251 11.47 18.35 -7.35
C PRO A 251 12.70 17.52 -7.00
N TYR A 252 13.54 17.21 -7.98
CA TYR A 252 14.78 16.47 -7.74
C TYR A 252 15.86 17.32 -7.07
N ASP A 253 16.09 18.54 -7.57
CA ASP A 253 17.15 19.41 -7.08
C ASP A 253 16.95 19.78 -5.59
N GLU A 254 15.73 20.18 -5.21
CA GLU A 254 15.40 20.49 -3.82
C GLU A 254 15.29 19.23 -2.96
N GLY A 255 14.77 18.12 -3.50
CA GLY A 255 14.74 16.85 -2.78
C GLY A 255 16.14 16.34 -2.42
N LEU A 256 17.08 16.47 -3.36
CA LEU A 256 18.48 16.09 -3.14
C LEU A 256 19.13 16.98 -2.07
N LYS A 257 18.91 18.29 -2.14
CA LYS A 257 19.43 19.28 -1.19
C LYS A 257 18.89 19.09 0.23
N ARG A 258 17.60 18.72 0.35
CA ARG A 258 16.92 18.45 1.63
C ARG A 258 17.15 17.02 2.13
N GLY A 259 17.69 16.14 1.27
CA GLY A 259 18.04 14.76 1.63
C GLY A 259 16.82 13.86 1.82
N VAL A 260 15.75 14.08 1.03
CA VAL A 260 14.44 13.41 1.16
C VAL A 260 14.39 12.01 0.56
N PHE A 261 15.41 11.59 -0.20
CA PHE A 261 15.39 10.32 -0.91
C PHE A 261 15.90 9.15 -0.07
N ILE A 262 15.31 7.97 -0.30
CA ILE A 262 15.78 6.67 0.18
C ILE A 262 17.24 6.46 -0.28
N ARG A 263 18.08 5.98 0.64
CA ARG A 263 19.52 5.86 0.40
C ARG A 263 19.96 4.42 0.24
N ASN A 264 20.94 4.19 -0.63
CA ASN A 264 21.62 2.91 -0.77
C ASN A 264 22.68 2.71 0.34
N ALA A 265 23.41 1.60 0.29
CA ALA A 265 24.45 1.26 1.27
C ALA A 265 25.65 2.23 1.30
N THR A 266 25.86 3.07 0.27
CA THR A 266 26.92 4.09 0.24
C THR A 266 26.44 5.45 0.73
N GLY A 267 25.17 5.57 1.15
CA GLY A 267 24.55 6.80 1.63
C GLY A 267 24.11 7.75 0.51
N GLN A 268 24.20 7.34 -0.75
CA GLN A 268 23.68 8.09 -1.89
C GLN A 268 22.21 7.74 -2.15
N PRO A 269 21.43 8.60 -2.83
CA PRO A 269 20.09 8.25 -3.28
C PRO A 269 20.10 6.93 -4.06
N LEU A 270 19.21 6.00 -3.72
CA LEU A 270 19.00 4.79 -4.51
C LEU A 270 18.31 5.19 -5.82
N ILE A 271 18.89 4.77 -6.95
CA ILE A 271 18.37 5.06 -8.28
C ILE A 271 17.75 3.81 -8.89
N GLY A 272 16.44 3.85 -9.14
CA GLY A 272 15.70 2.82 -9.88
C GLY A 272 15.37 3.26 -11.29
N LYS A 273 14.26 2.75 -11.82
CA LYS A 273 13.72 3.15 -13.12
C LYS A 273 12.20 3.05 -13.12
N VAL A 274 11.53 4.14 -13.43
CA VAL A 274 10.07 4.19 -13.63
C VAL A 274 9.76 4.93 -14.93
N TRP A 275 8.58 5.51 -15.08
CA TRP A 275 8.08 6.17 -16.28
C TRP A 275 8.99 7.26 -16.87
N PRO A 276 9.61 8.18 -16.08
CA PRO A 276 10.52 9.17 -16.61
C PRO A 276 11.96 8.65 -16.81
N GLY A 277 12.20 7.34 -16.67
CA GLY A 277 13.54 6.75 -16.74
C GLY A 277 14.19 6.64 -15.35
N PRO A 278 15.49 6.97 -15.19
CA PRO A 278 16.15 6.95 -13.89
C PRO A 278 15.42 7.81 -12.86
N THR A 279 15.15 7.24 -11.68
CA THR A 279 14.36 7.88 -10.62
C THR A 279 14.94 7.60 -9.24
N ALA A 280 14.83 8.58 -8.34
CA ALA A 280 15.02 8.43 -6.91
C ALA A 280 13.66 8.31 -6.20
N PHE A 281 13.62 7.63 -5.07
CA PHE A 281 12.38 7.37 -4.32
C PHE A 281 12.37 8.23 -3.05
N PRO A 282 11.37 9.12 -2.86
CA PRO A 282 11.19 9.84 -1.62
C PRO A 282 10.99 8.89 -0.43
N ASP A 283 11.54 9.26 0.71
CA ASP A 283 11.35 8.56 1.98
C ASP A 283 10.22 9.25 2.75
N PHE A 284 8.99 8.77 2.56
CA PHE A 284 7.82 9.32 3.24
C PHE A 284 7.76 9.01 4.75
N THR A 285 8.76 8.31 5.30
CA THR A 285 8.91 8.17 6.77
C THR A 285 9.71 9.33 7.38
N ASN A 286 10.38 10.13 6.56
CA ASN A 286 11.13 11.31 6.97
C ASN A 286 10.22 12.54 7.04
N PRO A 287 10.12 13.23 8.19
CA PRO A 287 9.33 14.47 8.29
C PRO A 287 9.74 15.56 7.29
N GLU A 288 11.02 15.64 6.93
CA GLU A 288 11.52 16.60 5.94
C GLU A 288 10.95 16.33 4.53
N THR A 289 10.67 15.05 4.21
CA THR A 289 10.01 14.67 2.97
C THR A 289 8.57 15.14 2.93
N HIS A 290 7.86 15.20 4.07
CA HIS A 290 6.48 15.70 4.11
C HIS A 290 6.42 17.19 3.76
N GLU A 291 7.32 17.98 4.34
CA GLU A 291 7.44 19.40 4.03
C GLU A 291 7.84 19.62 2.55
N TRP A 292 8.79 18.84 2.04
CA TRP A 292 9.16 18.90 0.61
C TRP A 292 8.00 18.51 -0.31
N TRP A 293 7.27 17.44 0.02
CA TRP A 293 6.14 16.98 -0.77
C TRP A 293 5.03 18.03 -0.80
N HIS A 294 4.69 18.59 0.37
CA HIS A 294 3.75 19.70 0.49
C HIS A 294 4.18 20.88 -0.39
N ASP A 295 5.45 21.29 -0.34
CA ASP A 295 5.95 22.40 -1.17
C ASP A 295 5.81 22.10 -2.67
N MET A 296 6.12 20.86 -3.11
CA MET A 296 5.99 20.47 -4.52
C MET A 296 4.52 20.44 -4.97
N VAL A 297 3.65 19.84 -4.16
CA VAL A 297 2.20 19.78 -4.40
C VAL A 297 1.63 21.20 -4.45
N LYS A 298 1.97 22.05 -3.49
CA LYS A 298 1.52 23.44 -3.42
C LYS A 298 1.98 24.26 -4.62
N ASP A 299 3.26 24.22 -4.97
CA ASP A 299 3.81 24.97 -6.10
C ASP A 299 3.19 24.55 -7.44
N PHE A 300 2.83 23.27 -7.57
CA PHE A 300 2.14 22.77 -8.75
C PHE A 300 0.65 23.16 -8.73
N HIS A 301 -0.01 23.08 -7.58
CA HIS A 301 -1.39 23.52 -7.41
C HIS A 301 -1.57 25.02 -7.73
N ASP A 302 -0.61 25.85 -7.33
CA ASP A 302 -0.59 27.30 -7.62
C ASP A 302 -0.48 27.57 -9.15
N GLN A 303 -0.03 26.59 -9.94
CA GLN A 303 -0.03 26.65 -11.41
C GLN A 303 -1.27 26.01 -12.04
N VAL A 304 -1.69 24.85 -11.53
CA VAL A 304 -2.80 24.04 -12.03
C VAL A 304 -3.68 23.65 -10.83
N PRO A 305 -4.86 24.25 -10.65
CA PRO A 305 -5.66 24.07 -9.44
C PRO A 305 -6.41 22.72 -9.46
N PHE A 306 -5.70 21.62 -9.28
CA PHE A 306 -6.31 20.29 -9.17
C PHE A 306 -7.04 20.10 -7.83
N ASP A 307 -8.05 19.22 -7.79
CA ASP A 307 -8.93 19.03 -6.63
C ASP A 307 -8.63 17.75 -5.84
N GLY A 308 -7.67 16.94 -6.31
CA GLY A 308 -7.21 15.72 -5.65
C GLY A 308 -6.08 15.07 -6.42
N MET A 309 -5.40 14.12 -5.78
CA MET A 309 -4.27 13.39 -6.34
C MET A 309 -4.63 11.91 -6.47
N TRP A 310 -4.32 11.33 -7.63
CA TRP A 310 -4.25 9.88 -7.80
C TRP A 310 -2.79 9.48 -7.63
N LEU A 311 -2.46 8.95 -6.46
CA LEU A 311 -1.12 8.42 -6.17
C LEU A 311 -1.01 7.02 -6.77
N ASP A 312 0.01 6.78 -7.59
CA ASP A 312 0.25 5.48 -8.22
C ASP A 312 1.72 5.05 -8.08
N MET A 313 1.99 3.78 -8.42
CA MET A 313 3.33 3.19 -8.45
C MET A 313 4.02 3.16 -7.06
N ASN A 314 3.23 3.12 -5.99
CA ASN A 314 3.66 3.38 -4.61
C ASN A 314 3.73 2.14 -3.72
N GLU A 315 3.99 0.97 -4.32
CA GLU A 315 4.35 -0.22 -3.56
C GLU A 315 5.68 -0.10 -2.80
N PRO A 316 6.78 0.52 -3.30
CA PRO A 316 7.02 1.26 -4.56
C PRO A 316 7.41 0.38 -5.74
N SER A 317 6.82 0.64 -6.92
CA SER A 317 7.14 -0.07 -8.16
C SER A 317 8.49 0.35 -8.74
N ASN A 318 9.19 -0.62 -9.33
CA ASN A 318 10.48 -0.39 -9.99
C ASN A 318 10.62 -1.31 -11.21
N PHE A 319 10.95 -0.74 -12.37
CA PHE A 319 11.11 -1.48 -13.63
C PHE A 319 12.46 -2.22 -13.73
N VAL A 320 13.33 -2.05 -12.73
CA VAL A 320 14.56 -2.83 -12.54
C VAL A 320 14.52 -3.51 -11.18
N GLU A 321 15.21 -4.65 -11.03
CA GLU A 321 15.28 -5.36 -9.75
C GLU A 321 16.21 -4.61 -8.79
N GLY A 322 15.64 -4.01 -7.75
CA GLY A 322 16.38 -3.33 -6.70
C GLY A 322 16.85 -1.92 -7.07
N SER A 323 17.91 -1.80 -7.85
CA SER A 323 18.44 -0.50 -8.30
C SER A 323 19.19 -0.64 -9.61
N GLN A 324 19.59 0.47 -10.24
CA GLN A 324 20.44 0.44 -11.42
C GLN A 324 21.82 -0.20 -11.15
N ASP A 325 22.28 -0.15 -9.91
CA ASP A 325 23.54 -0.77 -9.45
C ASP A 325 23.33 -2.16 -8.84
N GLY A 326 22.10 -2.71 -8.89
CA GLY A 326 21.70 -3.91 -8.17
C GLY A 326 21.59 -3.69 -6.66
N CYS A 327 21.65 -4.78 -5.89
CA CYS A 327 21.59 -4.75 -4.43
C CYS A 327 22.82 -5.43 -3.81
N PRO A 328 23.24 -5.01 -2.59
CA PRO A 328 24.34 -5.65 -1.89
C PRO A 328 24.02 -7.10 -1.52
N ASN A 329 25.06 -7.91 -1.25
CA ASN A 329 24.86 -9.27 -0.74
C ASN A 329 24.82 -9.27 0.79
N ASN A 330 23.63 -9.31 1.39
CA ASN A 330 23.43 -9.38 2.84
C ASN A 330 22.13 -10.13 3.19
N ASN A 331 21.88 -10.32 4.49
CA ASN A 331 20.73 -11.06 5.00
C ASN A 331 19.37 -10.35 4.86
N LEU A 332 19.32 -9.05 4.59
CA LEU A 332 18.07 -8.37 4.27
C LEU A 332 17.68 -8.62 2.81
N GLU A 333 18.67 -8.69 1.91
CA GLU A 333 18.43 -9.00 0.52
C GLU A 333 18.20 -10.51 0.28
N GLN A 334 18.86 -11.36 1.07
CA GLN A 334 18.73 -12.82 1.03
C GLN A 334 18.40 -13.35 2.43
N PRO A 335 17.17 -13.12 2.92
CA PRO A 335 16.79 -13.57 4.25
C PRO A 335 16.74 -15.10 4.32
N PRO A 336 16.93 -15.69 5.52
CA PRO A 336 16.90 -17.14 5.71
C PRO A 336 15.53 -17.76 5.37
N TYR A 337 14.46 -16.97 5.43
CA TYR A 337 13.13 -17.31 4.95
C TYR A 337 12.65 -16.25 3.96
N VAL A 338 12.25 -16.66 2.77
CA VAL A 338 11.61 -15.80 1.77
C VAL A 338 10.15 -16.25 1.64
N PRO A 339 9.16 -15.38 1.94
CA PRO A 339 7.75 -15.68 1.73
C PRO A 339 7.44 -16.00 0.27
N GLY A 340 6.21 -16.45 -0.02
CA GLY A 340 5.78 -16.84 -1.35
C GLY A 340 5.60 -15.70 -2.36
N VAL A 341 6.49 -14.71 -2.38
CA VAL A 341 6.40 -13.51 -3.21
C VAL A 341 6.58 -13.84 -4.70
N PHE A 342 5.87 -13.12 -5.56
CA PHE A 342 6.04 -13.25 -7.01
C PHE A 342 7.47 -12.86 -7.43
N GLY A 343 8.14 -13.73 -8.19
CA GLY A 343 9.57 -13.59 -8.54
C GLY A 343 10.54 -14.21 -7.52
N GLY A 344 10.05 -14.67 -6.35
CA GLY A 344 10.82 -15.44 -5.38
C GLY A 344 11.93 -14.68 -4.64
N ARG A 345 11.92 -13.34 -4.72
CA ARG A 345 12.87 -12.44 -4.05
C ARG A 345 12.15 -11.15 -3.65
N LEU A 346 12.59 -10.53 -2.57
CA LEU A 346 11.93 -9.31 -2.05
C LEU A 346 12.10 -8.09 -2.96
N GLN A 347 13.18 -8.03 -3.75
CA GLN A 347 13.50 -6.90 -4.64
C GLN A 347 12.80 -6.98 -6.00
N ALA A 348 12.09 -8.07 -6.29
CA ALA A 348 11.44 -8.27 -7.57
C ALA A 348 10.33 -7.23 -7.75
N GLY A 349 10.47 -6.35 -8.74
CA GLY A 349 9.52 -5.26 -9.02
C GLY A 349 9.54 -4.11 -8.03
N THR A 350 10.56 -4.00 -7.18
CA THR A 350 10.69 -2.91 -6.19
C THR A 350 12.17 -2.58 -5.93
N ILE A 351 12.46 -1.80 -4.88
CA ILE A 351 13.82 -1.35 -4.52
C ILE A 351 14.55 -2.35 -3.59
N CYS A 352 15.84 -2.13 -3.37
CA CYS A 352 16.65 -2.98 -2.48
C CYS A 352 16.11 -2.98 -1.06
N ALA A 353 15.97 -4.15 -0.43
CA ALA A 353 15.38 -4.27 0.89
C ALA A 353 16.28 -3.67 1.99
N SER A 354 17.60 -3.69 1.80
CA SER A 354 18.56 -3.06 2.72
C SER A 354 18.72 -1.55 2.53
N SER A 355 18.01 -0.93 1.57
CA SER A 355 17.99 0.52 1.42
C SER A 355 17.44 1.19 2.69
N GLN A 356 17.93 2.39 2.98
CA GLN A 356 17.70 3.08 4.25
C GLN A 356 16.65 4.17 4.08
N GLN A 357 15.63 4.09 4.91
CA GLN A 357 14.65 5.12 5.20
C GLN A 357 14.92 5.68 6.61
N TYR A 358 14.26 6.78 6.96
CA TYR A 358 14.47 7.52 8.20
C TYR A 358 14.15 6.68 9.43
N LEU A 359 13.06 5.90 9.39
CA LEU A 359 12.65 5.07 10.52
C LEU A 359 13.38 3.71 10.58
N SER A 360 13.73 3.12 9.43
CA SER A 360 14.31 1.77 9.35
C SER A 360 14.81 1.45 7.95
N SER A 361 15.26 0.21 7.74
CA SER A 361 15.47 -0.32 6.39
C SER A 361 14.14 -0.52 5.65
N HIS A 362 14.20 -0.49 4.33
CA HIS A 362 13.05 -0.77 3.47
C HIS A 362 12.50 -2.19 3.69
N TYR A 363 13.32 -3.15 4.11
CA TYR A 363 12.91 -4.50 4.51
C TYR A 363 11.77 -4.51 5.55
N ASN A 364 11.78 -3.55 6.49
CA ASN A 364 10.75 -3.41 7.52
C ASN A 364 9.59 -2.52 7.09
N LEU A 365 9.84 -1.59 6.17
CA LEU A 365 8.94 -0.46 5.88
C LEU A 365 8.29 -0.54 4.49
N HIS A 366 8.69 -1.48 3.65
CA HIS A 366 8.23 -1.61 2.27
C HIS A 366 6.71 -1.60 2.16
N SER A 367 6.02 -2.48 2.90
CA SER A 367 4.56 -2.56 2.85
C SER A 367 3.83 -1.33 3.42
N LEU A 368 4.57 -0.35 3.94
CA LEU A 368 4.04 0.92 4.42
C LEU A 368 4.27 2.08 3.45
N TYR A 369 5.04 1.91 2.36
CA TYR A 369 5.45 3.01 1.49
C TYR A 369 4.24 3.82 0.97
N GLY A 370 3.29 3.15 0.31
CA GLY A 370 2.06 3.80 -0.17
C GLY A 370 1.19 4.38 0.94
N LEU A 371 1.15 3.75 2.13
CA LEU A 371 0.46 4.33 3.30
C LEU A 371 1.12 5.64 3.75
N THR A 372 2.45 5.67 3.82
CA THR A 372 3.19 6.87 4.25
C THR A 372 3.14 7.99 3.22
N GLU A 373 3.11 7.66 1.92
CA GLU A 373 2.84 8.65 0.87
C GLU A 373 1.42 9.20 0.95
N ALA A 374 0.42 8.33 1.21
CA ALA A 374 -0.96 8.76 1.40
C ALA A 374 -1.11 9.70 2.61
N ILE A 375 -0.37 9.45 3.71
CA ILE A 375 -0.31 10.35 4.87
C ILE A 375 0.33 11.69 4.49
N ALA A 376 1.43 11.69 3.73
CA ALA A 376 2.10 12.93 3.31
C ALA A 376 1.26 13.76 2.33
N SER A 377 0.38 13.11 1.56
CA SER A 377 -0.46 13.75 0.54
C SER A 377 -1.81 14.24 1.05
N HIS A 378 -2.26 13.75 2.21
CA HIS A 378 -3.51 14.12 2.85
C HIS A 378 -3.32 15.35 3.75
#